data_AF-A0A7S1ANW1-F1
#
_entry.id   AF-A0A7S1ANW1-F1
#
_cell.length_a   1.000
_cell.length_b   1.000
_cell.length_c   1.000
_cell.angle_alpha   90.00
_cell.angle_beta   90.00
_cell.angle_gamma   90.00
#
_symmetry.space_group_name_H-M   'P 1'
#
loop_
_entity.id
_entity.type
_entity.pdbx_description
1 polymer ?
#
loop_
_entity_poly.entity_id
_entity_poly.type
_entity_poly.pdbx_seq_one_letter_code
_entity_poly.pdbx_strand_id
1 'polypeptide(L)'
;LTLAVAHCGTMLLWAVLFLTVVLFFFAVIFANGLATHLNESSPSVADPNMDNLRLFFGSLPMTMLTLFMSVSGGVDWWEVAEALLSMSVLYVAGFLVFMSLSVLAILNVISAIFVNDAMETASM
;
A
#
# COMPACT_ATOMS: atom_id res chain seq x y z
N LEU A 1 29.25 -16.46 -3.89
CA LEU A 1 27.86 -16.70 -4.32
C LEU A 1 26.91 -16.93 -3.14
N THR A 2 27.09 -17.98 -2.32
CA THR A 2 26.20 -18.28 -1.17
C THR A 2 26.18 -17.18 -0.09
N LEU A 3 27.34 -16.58 0.21
CA LEU A 3 27.43 -15.43 1.15
C LEU A 3 26.68 -14.19 0.62
N ALA A 4 26.75 -13.92 -0.69
CA ALA A 4 26.02 -12.82 -1.31
C ALA A 4 24.50 -13.05 -1.25
N VAL A 5 24.04 -14.29 -1.53
CA VAL A 5 22.62 -14.67 -1.41
C VAL A 5 22.10 -14.49 0.02
N ALA A 6 22.88 -14.90 1.03
CA ALA A 6 22.50 -14.75 2.44
C ALA A 6 22.40 -13.28 2.89
N HIS A 7 23.32 -12.44 2.41
CA HIS A 7 23.33 -11.02 2.72
C HIS A 7 22.15 -10.27 2.09
N CYS A 8 21.85 -10.53 0.81
CA CYS A 8 20.68 -9.98 0.12
C CYS A 8 19.37 -10.44 0.78
N GLY A 9 19.29 -11.69 1.22
CA GLY A 9 18.11 -12.24 1.90
C GLY A 9 17.80 -11.54 3.24
N THR A 10 18.83 -11.14 3.99
CA THR A 10 18.65 -10.43 5.27
C THR A 10 18.15 -9.01 5.04
N MET A 11 18.69 -8.31 4.05
CA MET A 11 18.22 -6.97 3.65
C MET A 11 16.78 -7.01 3.12
N LEU A 12 16.45 -8.01 2.31
CA LEU A 12 15.10 -8.23 1.80
C LEU A 12 14.11 -8.51 2.93
N LEU A 13 14.50 -9.32 3.93
CA LEU A 13 13.66 -9.61 5.09
C LEU A 13 13.28 -8.32 5.84
N TRP A 14 14.26 -7.45 6.13
CA TRP A 14 13.98 -6.17 6.78
C TRP A 14 13.09 -5.26 5.94
N ALA A 15 13.29 -5.23 4.62
CA ALA A 15 12.45 -4.47 3.70
C ALA A 15 10.99 -4.98 3.70
N VAL A 16 10.78 -6.30 3.66
CA VAL A 16 9.45 -6.92 3.70
C VAL A 16 8.76 -6.66 5.04
N LEU A 17 9.49 -6.75 6.16
CA LEU A 17 8.96 -6.43 7.49
C LEU A 17 8.53 -4.96 7.57
N PHE A 18 9.37 -4.03 7.09
CA PHE A 18 9.05 -2.61 7.05
C PHE A 18 7.81 -2.34 6.19
N LEU A 19 7.75 -2.92 4.99
CA LEU A 19 6.59 -2.80 4.10
C LEU A 19 5.31 -3.32 4.78
N THR A 20 5.39 -4.45 5.48
CA THR A 20 4.25 -5.04 6.20
C THR A 20 3.73 -4.11 7.29
N VAL A 21 4.61 -3.43 8.04
CA VAL A 21 4.22 -2.46 9.06
C VAL A 21 3.51 -1.25 8.44
N VAL A 22 4.04 -0.74 7.32
CA VAL A 22 3.42 0.39 6.59
C VAL A 22 2.04 0.00 6.06
N LEU A 23 1.92 -1.19 5.45
CA LEU A 23 0.64 -1.73 4.98
C LEU A 23 -0.36 -1.84 6.13
N PHE A 24 0.05 -2.39 7.27
CA PHE A 24 -0.81 -2.53 8.44
C PHE A 24 -1.29 -1.16 8.96
N PHE A 25 -0.39 -0.19 9.09
CA PHE A 25 -0.73 1.16 9.57
C PHE A 25 -1.82 1.81 8.73
N PHE A 26 -1.64 1.86 7.40
CA PHE A 26 -2.63 2.44 6.50
C PHE A 26 -3.90 1.58 6.42
N ALA A 27 -3.78 0.26 6.48
CA ALA A 27 -4.94 -0.62 6.44
C ALA A 27 -5.88 -0.42 7.62
N VAL A 28 -5.34 -0.18 8.82
CA VAL A 28 -6.12 0.17 10.01
C VAL A 28 -6.88 1.48 9.81
N ILE A 29 -6.27 2.49 9.19
CA ILE A 29 -6.92 3.78 8.92
C ILE A 29 -8.13 3.59 7.99
N PHE A 30 -7.95 2.89 6.86
CA PHE A 30 -9.03 2.72 5.89
C PHE A 30 -10.13 1.76 6.38
N ALA A 31 -9.77 0.65 7.02
CA ALA A 31 -10.74 -0.30 7.57
C ALA A 31 -11.61 0.35 8.67
N ASN A 32 -11.00 1.14 9.57
CA ASN A 32 -11.77 1.92 10.54
C ASN A 32 -12.62 3.01 9.88
N GLY A 33 -12.10 3.65 8.83
CA GLY A 33 -12.86 4.61 8.04
C GLY A 33 -14.15 3.99 7.50
N LEU A 34 -14.08 2.81 6.88
CA LEU A 34 -15.26 2.11 6.38
C LEU A 34 -16.22 1.77 7.51
N ALA A 35 -15.72 1.27 8.64
CA ALA A 35 -16.56 0.96 9.79
C ALA A 35 -17.33 2.20 10.31
N THR A 36 -16.67 3.35 10.40
CA THR A 36 -17.32 4.62 10.75
C THR A 36 -18.36 5.04 9.71
N HIS A 37 -18.00 4.98 8.43
CA HIS A 37 -18.91 5.35 7.33
C HIS A 37 -20.18 4.47 7.32
N LEU A 38 -20.04 3.16 7.59
CA LEU A 38 -21.17 2.23 7.71
C LEU A 38 -22.08 2.54 8.90
N ASN A 39 -21.52 3.02 10.02
CA ASN A 39 -22.29 3.37 11.21
C ASN A 39 -23.05 4.71 11.05
N GLU A 40 -22.50 5.64 10.28
CA GLU A 40 -23.11 6.96 10.02
C GLU A 40 -24.12 6.94 8.86
N SER A 41 -23.99 5.99 7.94
CA SER A 41 -24.87 5.86 6.77
C SER A 41 -26.29 5.41 7.17
N SER A 42 -27.29 6.23 6.88
CA SER A 42 -28.70 5.84 7.04
C SER A 42 -29.10 4.85 5.93
N PRO A 43 -29.90 3.80 6.23
CA PRO A 43 -30.22 2.71 5.29
C PRO A 43 -31.02 3.12 4.04
N SER A 44 -31.40 4.39 3.90
CA SER A 44 -32.20 4.92 2.77
C SER A 44 -31.38 5.45 1.60
N VAL A 45 -30.05 5.59 1.74
CA VAL A 45 -29.17 6.04 0.65
C VAL A 45 -28.31 4.86 0.21
N ALA A 46 -28.69 4.22 -0.90
CA ALA A 46 -27.85 3.21 -1.52
C ALA A 46 -26.64 3.91 -2.16
N ASP A 47 -25.49 3.85 -1.51
CA ASP A 47 -24.22 4.26 -2.12
C ASP A 47 -23.82 3.22 -3.18
N PRO A 48 -23.76 3.59 -4.47
CA PRO A 48 -23.39 2.66 -5.55
C PRO A 48 -21.98 2.06 -5.37
N ASN A 49 -21.10 2.69 -4.59
CA ASN A 49 -19.74 2.21 -4.34
C ASN A 49 -19.59 1.38 -3.06
N MET A 50 -20.67 1.15 -2.31
CA MET A 50 -20.66 0.39 -1.05
C MET A 50 -20.12 -1.03 -1.22
N ASP A 51 -20.43 -1.69 -2.34
CA ASP A 51 -19.96 -3.05 -2.62
C ASP A 51 -18.44 -3.08 -2.84
N ASN A 52 -17.91 -2.10 -3.58
CA ASN A 52 -16.47 -1.95 -3.79
C ASN A 52 -15.74 -1.62 -2.49
N LEU A 53 -16.31 -0.73 -1.67
CA LEU A 53 -15.77 -0.42 -0.35
C LEU A 53 -15.69 -1.67 0.53
N ARG A 54 -16.75 -2.50 0.56
CA ARG A 54 -16.76 -3.76 1.31
C ARG A 54 -15.78 -4.79 0.75
N LEU A 55 -15.65 -4.87 -0.57
CA LEU A 55 -14.70 -5.75 -1.23
C LEU A 55 -13.25 -5.39 -0.86
N PHE A 56 -12.92 -4.10 -0.92
CA PHE A 56 -11.55 -3.62 -0.71
C PHE A 56 -11.17 -3.45 0.76
N PHE A 57 -12.11 -3.03 1.61
CA PHE A 57 -11.85 -2.59 2.98
C PHE A 57 -12.66 -3.34 4.06
N GLY A 58 -13.41 -4.37 3.69
CA GLY A 58 -14.34 -5.07 4.60
C GLY A 58 -13.67 -5.88 5.71
N SER A 59 -12.37 -6.16 5.62
CA SER A 59 -11.60 -6.75 6.71
C SER A 59 -10.15 -6.28 6.67
N LEU A 60 -9.48 -6.25 7.82
CA LEU A 60 -8.11 -5.77 7.90
C LEU A 60 -7.12 -6.52 6.98
N PRO A 61 -7.11 -7.88 6.92
CA PRO A 61 -6.24 -8.60 5.99
C PRO A 61 -6.57 -8.29 4.52
N MET A 62 -7.86 -8.14 4.20
CA MET A 62 -8.28 -7.76 2.84
C MET A 62 -7.82 -6.36 2.49
N THR A 63 -7.92 -5.40 3.42
CA THR A 63 -7.39 -4.04 3.21
C THR A 63 -5.88 -4.07 2.98
N MET A 64 -5.13 -4.83 3.78
CA MET A 64 -3.69 -4.97 3.57
C MET A 64 -3.38 -5.56 2.19
N LEU A 65 -4.16 -6.55 1.75
CA LEU A 65 -4.03 -7.12 0.40
C LEU A 65 -4.36 -6.08 -0.68
N THR A 66 -5.44 -5.31 -0.55
CA THR A 66 -5.81 -4.22 -1.47
C THR A 66 -4.70 -3.19 -1.62
N LEU A 67 -4.13 -2.74 -0.50
CA LEU A 67 -3.03 -1.78 -0.50
C LEU A 67 -1.78 -2.37 -1.20
N PHE A 68 -1.47 -3.63 -0.94
CA PHE A 68 -0.37 -4.33 -1.62
C PHE A 68 -0.64 -4.49 -3.12
N MET A 69 -1.85 -4.88 -3.52
CA MET A 69 -2.29 -4.98 -4.91
C MET A 69 -2.20 -3.64 -5.63
N SER A 70 -2.58 -2.55 -4.97
CA SER A 70 -2.53 -1.19 -5.56
C SER A 70 -1.10 -0.78 -5.91
N VAL A 71 -0.13 -1.10 -5.05
CA VAL A 71 1.30 -0.79 -5.29
C VAL A 71 1.93 -1.75 -6.30
N SER A 72 1.55 -3.03 -6.27
CA SER A 72 2.12 -4.06 -7.15
C SER A 72 1.46 -4.15 -8.52
N GLY A 73 0.36 -3.43 -8.77
CA GLY A 73 -0.40 -3.48 -10.02
C GLY A 73 -1.37 -4.66 -10.13
N GLY A 74 -1.75 -5.27 -9.00
CA GLY A 74 -2.78 -6.31 -8.96
C GLY A 74 -4.22 -5.79 -9.10
N VAL A 75 -4.44 -4.50 -8.79
CA VAL A 75 -5.67 -3.76 -9.04
C VAL A 75 -5.31 -2.35 -9.51
N ASP A 76 -6.13 -1.75 -10.36
CA ASP A 76 -5.94 -0.34 -10.71
C ASP A 76 -6.13 0.51 -9.45
N TRP A 77 -5.12 1.32 -9.12
CA TRP A 77 -5.18 2.22 -7.97
C TRP A 77 -6.36 3.20 -8.09
N TRP A 78 -6.81 3.51 -9.31
CA TRP A 78 -7.96 4.36 -9.55
C TRP A 78 -9.26 3.73 -9.04
N GLU A 79 -9.47 2.42 -9.23
CA GLU A 79 -10.68 1.72 -8.74
C GLU A 79 -10.79 1.81 -7.21
N VAL A 80 -9.66 1.71 -6.52
CA VAL A 80 -9.59 1.84 -5.06
C VAL A 80 -9.82 3.29 -4.63
N ALA A 81 -9.23 4.26 -5.34
CA ALA A 81 -9.41 5.69 -5.06
C ALA A 81 -10.87 6.14 -5.30
N GLU A 82 -11.51 5.63 -6.36
CA GLU A 82 -12.91 5.90 -6.67
C GLU A 82 -13.85 5.38 -5.58
N ALA A 83 -13.59 4.18 -5.05
CA ALA A 83 -14.32 3.67 -3.90
C ALA A 83 -14.16 4.56 -2.65
N LEU A 84 -12.93 5.03 -2.38
CA LEU A 84 -12.65 5.92 -1.24
C LEU A 84 -13.28 7.32 -1.38
N LEU A 85 -13.55 7.79 -2.61
CA LEU A 85 -14.21 9.08 -2.84
C LEU A 85 -15.64 9.12 -2.29
N SER A 86 -16.34 7.97 -2.22
CA SER A 86 -17.71 7.95 -1.68
C SER A 86 -17.74 8.17 -0.16
N MET A 87 -16.62 7.91 0.52
CA MET A 87 -16.46 8.20 1.95
C MET A 87 -16.07 9.66 2.20
N SER A 88 -14.91 10.08 1.67
CA SER A 88 -14.39 11.45 1.79
C SER A 88 -13.10 11.62 0.99
N VAL A 89 -12.90 12.83 0.46
CA VAL A 89 -11.65 13.24 -0.21
C VAL A 89 -10.43 13.08 0.70
N LEU A 90 -10.60 13.15 2.03
CA LEU A 90 -9.50 12.96 2.98
C LEU A 90 -8.91 11.54 2.91
N TYR A 91 -9.75 10.51 2.73
CA TYR A 91 -9.27 9.13 2.59
C TYR A 91 -8.50 8.95 1.28
N VAL A 92 -8.94 9.56 0.20
CA VAL A 92 -8.21 9.56 -1.07
C VAL A 92 -6.87 10.25 -0.94
N ALA A 93 -6.81 11.41 -0.28
CA ALA A 93 -5.55 12.09 0.00
C ALA A 93 -4.59 11.20 0.81
N GLY A 94 -5.09 10.53 1.86
CA GLY A 94 -4.32 9.56 2.63
C GLY A 94 -3.81 8.38 1.79
N PHE A 95 -4.64 7.87 0.87
CA PHE A 95 -4.27 6.78 -0.04
C PHE A 95 -3.21 7.21 -1.05
N LEU A 96 -3.30 8.42 -1.59
CA LEU A 96 -2.28 8.97 -2.49
C LEU A 96 -0.94 9.21 -1.78
N VAL A 97 -0.96 9.61 -0.50
CA VAL A 97 0.26 9.70 0.32
C VAL A 97 0.88 8.33 0.50
N PHE A 98 0.08 7.31 0.84
CA PHE A 98 0.55 5.92 0.90
C PHE A 98 1.18 5.48 -0.43
N MET A 99 0.46 5.63 -1.54
CA MET A 99 0.93 5.25 -2.87
C MET A 99 2.24 5.95 -3.24
N SER A 100 2.33 7.26 -2.98
CA SER A 100 3.54 8.05 -3.26
C SER A 100 4.73 7.57 -2.43
N LEU A 101 4.53 7.35 -1.13
CA LEU A 101 5.59 6.85 -0.24
C LEU A 101 6.04 5.44 -0.65
N SER A 102 5.12 4.55 -1.00
CA SER A 102 5.44 3.19 -1.43
C SER A 102 6.18 3.16 -2.77
N VAL A 103 5.73 3.93 -3.76
CA VAL A 103 6.40 4.02 -5.07
C VAL A 103 7.79 4.66 -4.92
N LEU A 104 7.90 5.77 -4.18
CA LEU A 104 9.19 6.41 -3.92
C LEU A 104 10.14 5.50 -3.13
N ALA A 105 9.63 4.72 -2.16
CA ALA A 105 10.44 3.75 -1.43
C ALA A 105 11.01 2.69 -2.37
N ILE A 106 10.19 2.14 -3.28
CA ILE A 106 10.66 1.17 -4.28
C ILE A 106 11.71 1.80 -5.21
N LEU A 107 11.45 3.00 -5.72
CA LEU A 107 12.40 3.71 -6.60
C LEU A 107 13.72 4.02 -5.88
N ASN A 108 13.67 4.42 -4.61
CA ASN A 108 14.86 4.70 -3.81
C ASN A 108 15.67 3.43 -3.52
N VAL A 109 15.01 2.29 -3.26
CA VAL A 109 15.67 0.99 -3.08
C VAL A 109 16.39 0.57 -4.37
N ILE A 110 15.71 0.66 -5.51
CA ILE A 110 16.28 0.33 -6.83
C ILE A 110 17.47 1.27 -7.15
N SER A 111 17.31 2.57 -6.91
CA SER A 111 18.36 3.56 -7.16
C SER A 111 19.58 3.31 -6.28
N ALA A 112 19.39 2.97 -5.01
CA ALA A 112 20.48 2.65 -4.08
C ALA A 112 21.29 1.43 -4.56
N ILE A 113 20.64 0.40 -5.10
CA ILE A 113 21.32 -0.77 -5.67
C ILE A 113 22.19 -0.35 -6.87
N PHE A 114 21.64 0.38 -7.84
CA PHE A 114 22.40 0.81 -9.01
C PHE A 114 23.58 1.73 -8.66
N VAL A 115 23.41 2.62 -7.69
CA VAL A 115 24.48 3.48 -7.20
C VAL A 115 25.59 2.64 -6.54
N ASN A 116 25.22 1.63 -5.75
CA ASN A 116 26.18 0.75 -5.11
C ASN A 116 27.01 -0.04 -6.14
N ASP A 117 26.35 -0.60 -7.17
CA ASP A 117 27.02 -1.33 -8.27
C ASP A 117 27.97 -0.42 -9.07
N ALA A 118 27.56 0.82 -9.34
CA ALA A 118 28.38 1.80 -10.05
C ALA A 118 29.62 2.23 -9.23
N MET A 119 29.48 2.43 -7.92
CA MET A 119 30.59 2.75 -7.03
C MET A 119 31.58 1.59 -6.92
N GLU A 120 31.09 0.35 -6.84
CA GLU A 120 31.94 -0.84 -6.81
C GLU A 120 32.77 -0.96 -8.09
N THR A 121 32.14 -0.76 -9.26
CA THR A 121 32.81 -0.79 -10.57
C THR A 121 33.85 0.32 -10.73
N ALA A 122 33.57 1.53 -10.23
CA ALA A 122 34.52 2.65 -10.31
C ALA A 122 35.73 2.51 -9.38
N SER A 123 35.64 1.63 -8.37
CA SER A 123 36.69 1.37 -7.39
C SER A 123 37.63 0.20 -7.75
N MET A 124 37.29 -0.57 -8.79
CA MET A 124 38.12 -1.62 -9.39
C MET A 124 39.00 -1.07 -10.51
#